data_AF-A0A914X5Y0-F1
#
_entry.id   AF-A0A914X5Y0-F1
#
_cell.length_a   1.000
_cell.length_b   1.000
_cell.length_c   1.000
_cell.angle_alpha   90.00
_cell.angle_beta   90.00
_cell.angle_gamma   90.00
#
_symmetry.space_group_name_H-M   'P 1'
#
loop_
_entity.id
_entity.type
_entity.pdbx_description
1 polymer ?
#
loop_
_entity_poly.entity_id
_entity_poly.type
_entity_poly.pdbx_seq_one_letter_code
_entity_poly.pdbx_strand_id
1 'polypeptide(L)'
;MATEDMWVTVRPGDPFPEQQKCIRALGVPGLDQEAVSHPDSYIALWLRPDGEAVCGMAWNDGGIVKARFTWDGKQFTGEETNGFRILKYCEHDSDKYHWVRAKEANEHALLYIGEYVPAVVVCGKDAAIGKANWQRKMVWTCENNCESCHQDEEFSNCFLLAKE
;
A
#
# COMPACT_ATOMS: atom_id res chain seq x y z
N MET A 1 -11.48 18.48 13.22
CA MET A 1 -10.01 18.44 13.09
C MET A 1 -9.68 17.13 12.42
N ALA A 2 -9.00 17.12 11.27
CA ALA A 2 -8.58 15.87 10.66
C ALA A 2 -7.65 15.14 11.64
N THR A 3 -7.99 13.90 11.99
CA THR A 3 -7.13 13.06 12.83
C THR A 3 -5.89 12.68 12.04
N GLU A 4 -4.73 12.71 12.68
CA GLU A 4 -3.49 12.24 12.04
C GLU A 4 -3.62 10.76 11.65
N ASP A 5 -2.90 10.37 10.60
CA ASP A 5 -2.87 8.99 10.12
C ASP A 5 -2.07 8.13 11.11
N MET A 6 -2.64 6.99 11.53
CA MET A 6 -2.06 6.15 12.57
C MET A 6 -1.23 5.01 11.98
N TRP A 7 -0.04 4.81 12.55
CA TRP A 7 0.94 3.86 12.06
C TRP A 7 1.45 2.98 13.21
N VAL A 8 1.69 1.69 12.94
CA VAL A 8 2.47 0.82 13.83
C VAL A 8 3.86 0.64 13.24
N THR A 9 4.90 0.89 14.03
CA THR A 9 6.29 0.67 13.59
C THR A 9 6.69 -0.77 13.89
N VAL A 10 7.27 -1.43 12.90
CA VAL A 10 7.71 -2.83 12.97
C VAL A 10 9.01 -3.00 12.18
N ARG A 11 9.64 -4.16 12.33
CA ARG A 11 10.84 -4.56 11.60
C ARG A 11 10.61 -5.91 10.95
N PRO A 12 11.26 -6.21 9.81
CA PRO A 12 11.23 -7.54 9.24
C PRO A 12 11.64 -8.56 10.30
N GLY A 13 10.84 -9.61 10.50
CA GLY A 13 11.09 -10.62 11.54
C GLY A 13 10.40 -10.38 12.88
N ASP A 14 9.82 -9.20 13.12
CA ASP A 14 8.99 -8.96 14.31
C ASP A 14 7.70 -9.81 14.26
N PRO A 15 7.08 -10.12 15.42
CA PRO A 15 5.74 -10.67 15.45
C PRO A 15 4.74 -9.79 14.71
N PHE A 16 3.85 -10.40 13.94
CA PHE A 16 2.82 -9.67 13.20
C PHE A 16 1.85 -8.95 14.18
N PRO A 17 1.50 -7.67 13.95
CA PRO A 17 0.71 -6.89 14.90
C PRO A 17 -0.81 -7.18 14.80
N GLU A 18 -1.24 -8.40 15.10
CA GLU A 18 -2.62 -8.88 14.91
C GLU A 18 -3.68 -8.02 15.63
N GLN A 19 -3.33 -7.44 16.79
CA GLN A 19 -4.25 -6.64 17.60
C GLN A 19 -4.38 -5.18 17.11
N GLN A 20 -3.58 -4.74 16.14
CA GLN A 20 -3.42 -3.32 15.82
C GLN A 20 -4.38 -2.77 14.75
N LYS A 21 -5.46 -3.47 14.37
CA LYS A 21 -6.44 -3.04 13.35
C LYS A 21 -5.78 -2.45 12.08
N CYS A 22 -4.78 -3.16 11.56
CA CYS A 22 -4.05 -2.75 10.36
C CYS A 22 -4.96 -2.78 9.12
N ILE A 23 -4.74 -1.85 8.19
CA ILE A 23 -5.59 -1.68 7.01
C ILE A 23 -5.14 -2.61 5.90
N ARG A 24 -6.06 -3.49 5.46
CA ARG A 24 -5.82 -4.39 4.34
C ARG A 24 -5.74 -3.59 3.04
N ALA A 25 -4.67 -3.82 2.29
CA ALA A 25 -4.45 -3.23 0.99
C ALA A 25 -5.42 -3.77 -0.05
N LEU A 26 -5.72 -5.06 0.02
CA LEU A 26 -6.47 -5.76 -1.02
C LEU A 26 -7.97 -5.82 -0.71
N GLY A 27 -8.58 -4.73 -0.23
CA GLY A 27 -10.02 -4.61 -0.02
C GLY A 27 -10.77 -3.95 -1.18
N VAL A 28 -10.15 -3.88 -2.37
CA VAL A 28 -10.67 -3.08 -3.50
C VAL A 28 -11.92 -3.71 -4.11
N PRO A 29 -12.93 -2.90 -4.52
CA PRO A 29 -14.14 -3.40 -5.17
C PRO A 29 -13.86 -4.25 -6.41
N GLY A 30 -14.47 -5.44 -6.47
CA GLY A 30 -14.44 -6.34 -7.64
C GLY A 30 -13.22 -7.28 -7.72
N LEU A 31 -12.34 -7.28 -6.72
CA LEU A 31 -11.26 -8.26 -6.60
C LEU A 31 -11.76 -9.53 -5.89
N ASP A 32 -11.57 -10.68 -6.52
CA ASP A 32 -11.81 -11.99 -5.91
C ASP A 32 -10.72 -12.30 -4.89
N GLN A 33 -11.04 -12.09 -3.62
CA GLN A 33 -10.11 -12.22 -2.49
C GLN A 33 -9.50 -13.61 -2.38
N GLU A 34 -10.25 -14.65 -2.73
CA GLU A 34 -9.79 -16.03 -2.61
C GLU A 34 -8.78 -16.40 -3.71
N ALA A 35 -8.75 -15.62 -4.80
CA ALA A 35 -7.86 -15.86 -5.93
C ALA A 35 -6.50 -15.14 -5.83
N VAL A 36 -6.35 -14.20 -4.88
CA VAL A 36 -5.12 -13.40 -4.74
C VAL A 36 -4.06 -14.19 -3.98
N SER A 37 -2.80 -14.06 -4.42
CA SER A 37 -1.66 -14.77 -3.81
C SER A 37 -1.41 -14.39 -2.35
N HIS A 38 -1.69 -13.15 -1.96
CA HIS A 38 -1.46 -12.62 -0.61
C HIS A 38 -2.67 -11.81 -0.12
N PRO A 39 -3.83 -12.45 0.13
CA PRO A 39 -5.09 -11.76 0.39
C PRO A 39 -5.05 -10.88 1.65
N ASP A 40 -4.20 -11.23 2.61
CA ASP A 40 -3.94 -10.46 3.83
C ASP A 40 -2.69 -9.57 3.71
N SER A 41 -2.60 -8.81 2.63
CA SER A 41 -1.58 -7.77 2.47
C SER A 41 -2.07 -6.44 3.02
N TYR A 42 -1.16 -5.66 3.61
CA TYR A 42 -1.42 -4.41 4.32
C TYR A 42 -0.59 -3.26 3.75
N ILE A 43 -1.09 -2.03 3.88
CA ILE A 43 -0.36 -0.84 3.42
C ILE A 43 0.83 -0.55 4.32
N ALA A 44 2.02 -0.52 3.73
CA ALA A 44 3.27 -0.28 4.44
C ALA A 44 3.99 0.98 3.93
N LEU A 45 4.73 1.62 4.82
CA LEU A 45 5.56 2.80 4.57
C LEU A 45 6.97 2.54 5.07
N TRP A 46 7.95 2.69 4.19
CA TRP A 46 9.38 2.69 4.54
C TRP A 46 9.99 4.05 4.23
N LEU A 47 10.68 4.64 5.20
CA LEU A 47 11.52 5.81 4.98
C LEU A 47 12.93 5.33 4.66
N ARG A 48 13.39 5.62 3.45
CA ARG A 48 14.76 5.28 3.02
C ARG A 48 15.80 6.13 3.75
N PRO A 49 17.06 5.68 3.82
CA PRO A 49 18.14 6.45 4.44
C PRO A 49 18.38 7.84 3.85
N ASP A 50 17.99 8.08 2.60
CA ASP A 50 18.05 9.39 1.93
C ASP A 50 16.82 10.28 2.20
N GLY A 51 15.87 9.79 2.99
CA GLY A 51 14.66 10.52 3.39
C GLY A 51 13.45 10.28 2.49
N GLU A 52 13.58 9.52 1.40
CA GLU A 52 12.45 9.25 0.51
C GLU A 52 11.46 8.25 1.12
N ALA A 53 10.18 8.61 1.08
CA ALA A 53 9.09 7.79 1.57
C ALA A 53 8.59 6.83 0.48
N VAL A 54 8.61 5.53 0.77
CA VAL A 54 8.24 4.47 -0.18
C VAL A 54 7.04 3.69 0.36
N CYS A 55 5.95 3.69 -0.40
CA CYS A 55 4.81 2.81 -0.14
C CYS A 55 5.11 1.39 -0.63
N GLY A 56 4.67 0.41 0.14
CA GLY A 56 4.77 -1.00 -0.23
C GLY A 56 3.69 -1.81 0.45
N MET A 57 3.93 -3.12 0.53
CA MET A 57 3.05 -4.06 1.21
C MET A 57 3.76 -4.71 2.40
N ALA A 58 2.99 -5.04 3.43
CA ALA A 58 3.38 -5.97 4.48
C ALA A 58 2.39 -7.13 4.56
N TRP A 59 2.80 -8.30 5.00
CA TRP A 59 1.92 -9.46 5.20
C TRP A 59 2.37 -10.30 6.40
N ASN A 60 1.45 -11.12 6.89
CA ASN A 60 1.71 -12.09 7.95
C ASN A 60 2.21 -13.39 7.32
N ASP A 61 3.45 -13.77 7.64
CA ASP A 61 4.04 -15.05 7.24
C ASP A 61 4.28 -15.91 8.49
N GLY A 62 3.29 -16.74 8.83
CA GLY A 62 3.40 -17.66 9.97
C GLY A 62 3.55 -16.97 11.34
N GLY A 63 2.93 -15.80 11.52
CA GLY A 63 3.02 -14.98 12.74
C GLY A 63 4.13 -13.95 12.72
N ILE A 64 4.93 -13.90 11.64
CA ILE A 64 6.05 -12.97 11.47
C ILE A 64 5.73 -11.96 10.39
N VAL A 65 6.08 -10.69 10.62
CA VAL A 65 5.90 -9.66 9.62
C VAL A 65 6.96 -9.77 8.53
N LYS A 66 6.49 -9.80 7.28
CA LYS A 66 7.30 -9.57 6.08
C LYS A 66 6.82 -8.33 5.36
N ALA A 67 7.71 -7.71 4.59
CA ALA A 67 7.38 -6.55 3.80
C ALA A 67 8.10 -6.56 2.45
N ARG A 68 7.56 -5.77 1.53
CA ARG A 68 8.09 -5.59 0.19
C ARG A 68 7.84 -4.16 -0.26
N PHE A 69 8.92 -3.50 -0.65
CA PHE A 69 8.91 -2.16 -1.23
C PHE A 69 9.59 -2.20 -2.59
N THR A 70 9.19 -1.28 -3.47
CA THR A 70 9.86 -1.10 -4.75
C THR A 70 10.23 0.36 -4.97
N TRP A 71 11.43 0.56 -5.49
CA TRP A 71 11.93 1.88 -5.85
C TRP A 71 13.02 1.79 -6.91
N ASP A 72 12.92 2.62 -7.95
CA ASP A 72 13.92 2.76 -9.01
C ASP A 72 14.30 1.41 -9.64
N GLY A 73 13.28 0.62 -10.00
CA GLY A 73 13.46 -0.70 -10.61
C GLY A 73 13.96 -1.79 -9.66
N LYS A 74 14.12 -1.50 -8.37
CA LYS A 74 14.62 -2.45 -7.37
C LYS A 74 13.54 -2.84 -6.36
N GLN A 75 13.64 -4.07 -5.88
CA GLN A 75 12.83 -4.59 -4.78
C GLN A 75 13.64 -4.61 -3.49
N PHE A 76 12.97 -4.31 -2.37
CA PHE A 76 13.54 -4.30 -1.02
C PHE A 76 12.63 -5.13 -0.10
N THR A 77 13.18 -6.11 0.61
CA THR A 77 12.43 -7.08 1.44
C THR A 77 13.16 -7.49 2.72
N GLY A 78 14.43 -7.14 2.88
CA GLY A 78 15.29 -7.58 3.97
C GLY A 78 15.57 -6.52 5.03
N GLU A 79 16.69 -6.69 5.73
CA GLU A 79 17.16 -5.79 6.81
C GLU A 79 17.31 -4.33 6.36
N GLU A 80 17.48 -4.07 5.07
CA GLU A 80 17.52 -2.72 4.53
C GLU A 80 16.22 -1.93 4.78
N THR A 81 15.12 -2.63 5.02
CA THR A 81 13.79 -2.06 5.33
C THR A 81 13.52 -1.96 6.84
N ASN A 82 14.55 -2.11 7.68
CA ASN A 82 14.41 -2.12 9.13
C ASN A 82 13.77 -0.82 9.67
N GLY A 83 12.62 -0.95 10.34
CA GLY A 83 11.86 0.17 10.89
C GLY A 83 10.81 0.75 9.95
N PHE A 84 10.11 -0.09 9.18
CA PHE A 84 8.96 0.33 8.39
C PHE A 84 7.69 0.45 9.27
N ARG A 85 6.64 1.00 8.69
CA ARG A 85 5.36 1.27 9.35
C ARG A 85 4.22 0.62 8.60
N ILE A 86 3.24 0.06 9.31
CA ILE A 86 1.98 -0.44 8.73
C ILE A 86 0.85 0.53 9.11
N LEU A 87 0.03 0.90 8.13
CA LEU A 87 -1.12 1.79 8.35
C LEU A 87 -2.19 1.08 9.17
N LYS A 88 -2.77 1.77 10.15
CA LYS A 88 -3.86 1.25 10.97
C LYS A 88 -5.00 2.26 11.16
N TYR A 89 -6.18 1.73 11.45
CA TYR A 89 -7.29 2.55 11.92
C TYR A 89 -7.00 3.11 13.32
N CYS A 90 -7.56 4.29 13.60
CA CYS A 90 -7.75 4.72 14.97
C CYS A 90 -8.89 3.90 15.59
N GLU A 91 -8.89 3.70 16.91
CA GLU A 91 -9.87 2.82 17.56
C GLU A 91 -11.34 3.23 17.33
N HIS A 92 -11.58 4.52 17.09
CA HIS A 92 -12.89 5.12 16.89
C HIS A 92 -13.24 5.46 15.44
N ASP A 93 -12.39 5.10 14.48
CA ASP A 93 -12.50 5.57 13.10
C ASP A 93 -12.13 4.46 12.11
N SER A 94 -13.00 3.45 12.04
CA SER A 94 -12.81 2.27 11.16
C SER A 94 -13.11 2.55 9.69
N ASP A 95 -13.76 3.67 9.40
CA ASP A 95 -14.28 3.98 8.07
C ASP A 95 -13.51 5.13 7.41
N LYS A 96 -12.47 5.64 8.10
CA LYS A 96 -11.59 6.74 7.66
C LYS A 96 -11.03 6.58 6.25
N TYR A 97 -10.78 5.36 5.81
CA TYR A 97 -10.08 5.09 4.56
C TYR A 97 -10.89 4.20 3.64
N HIS A 98 -10.90 4.55 2.35
CA HIS A 98 -11.58 3.80 1.32
C HIS A 98 -10.80 3.81 0.00
N TRP A 99 -11.04 2.79 -0.81
CA TRP A 99 -10.45 2.67 -2.14
C TRP A 99 -11.32 3.37 -3.17
N VAL A 100 -10.73 4.28 -3.96
CA VAL A 100 -11.37 4.94 -5.09
C VAL A 100 -10.64 4.63 -6.39
N ARG A 101 -11.35 4.46 -7.50
CA ARG A 101 -10.70 4.34 -8.81
C ARG A 101 -10.04 5.66 -9.18
N ALA A 102 -8.85 5.62 -9.75
CA ALA A 102 -8.11 6.83 -10.13
C ALA A 102 -8.93 7.77 -11.04
N LYS A 103 -9.74 7.22 -11.96
CA LYS A 103 -10.64 8.01 -12.83
C LYS A 103 -11.74 8.78 -12.07
N GLU A 104 -12.09 8.36 -10.86
CA GLU A 104 -13.13 8.94 -9.99
C GLU A 104 -12.52 9.77 -8.83
N ALA A 105 -11.20 9.77 -8.68
CA ALA A 105 -10.51 10.30 -7.50
C ALA A 105 -10.51 11.84 -7.35
N ASN A 106 -10.99 12.62 -8.33
CA ASN A 106 -10.95 14.09 -8.29
C ASN A 106 -11.76 14.70 -7.13
N GLU A 107 -12.78 13.98 -6.64
CA GLU A 107 -13.68 14.45 -5.58
C GLU A 107 -13.28 13.94 -4.18
N HIS A 108 -12.17 13.21 -4.08
CA HIS A 108 -11.74 12.55 -2.86
C HIS A 108 -10.42 13.13 -2.32
N ALA A 109 -10.28 13.16 -1.00
CA ALA A 109 -9.01 13.48 -0.35
C ALA A 109 -8.10 12.25 -0.37
N LEU A 110 -7.08 12.24 -1.24
CA LEU A 110 -6.13 11.13 -1.33
C LEU A 110 -5.19 11.07 -0.11
N LEU A 111 -4.82 9.87 0.32
CA LEU A 111 -3.79 9.66 1.32
C LEU A 111 -2.41 9.79 0.67
N TYR A 112 -1.76 10.94 0.87
CA TYR A 112 -0.40 11.16 0.39
C TYR A 112 0.65 10.66 1.39
N ILE A 113 1.67 10.01 0.83
CA ILE A 113 2.91 9.59 1.45
C ILE A 113 4.04 10.21 0.61
N GLY A 114 4.52 11.37 1.06
CA GLY A 114 5.34 12.22 0.19
C GLY A 114 4.56 12.63 -1.05
N GLU A 115 5.12 12.37 -2.24
CA GLU A 115 4.47 12.65 -3.53
C GLU A 115 3.57 11.52 -4.05
N TYR A 116 3.49 10.42 -3.30
CA TYR A 116 2.83 9.19 -3.74
C TYR A 116 1.55 8.93 -2.97
N VAL A 117 0.66 8.15 -3.58
CA VAL A 117 -0.57 7.64 -2.99
C VAL A 117 -0.48 6.11 -3.01
N PRO A 118 -0.78 5.39 -1.90
CA PRO A 118 -0.87 3.94 -1.94
C PRO A 118 -1.87 3.49 -3.00
N ALA A 119 -1.47 2.52 -3.81
CA ALA A 119 -2.23 2.11 -4.98
C ALA A 119 -2.31 0.60 -5.13
N VAL A 120 -3.39 0.15 -5.76
CA VAL A 120 -3.61 -1.25 -6.14
C VAL A 120 -3.99 -1.32 -7.62
N VAL A 121 -3.23 -2.09 -8.39
CA VAL A 121 -3.54 -2.42 -9.78
C VAL A 121 -4.12 -3.83 -9.80
N VAL A 122 -5.29 -4.00 -10.41
CA VAL A 122 -5.94 -5.31 -10.56
C VAL A 122 -5.61 -5.85 -11.95
N CYS A 123 -4.96 -7.01 -12.01
CA CYS A 123 -4.49 -7.68 -13.22
C CYS A 123 -5.18 -9.04 -13.36
N GLY A 124 -6.34 -9.06 -14.02
CA GLY A 124 -7.15 -10.28 -14.16
C GLY A 124 -7.71 -10.73 -12.82
N LYS A 125 -7.21 -11.87 -12.30
CA LYS A 125 -7.61 -12.42 -10.99
C LYS A 125 -6.65 -12.04 -9.85
N ASP A 126 -5.54 -11.40 -10.16
CA ASP A 126 -4.54 -11.01 -9.18
C ASP A 126 -4.55 -9.49 -8.97
N ALA A 127 -3.88 -9.03 -7.93
CA ALA A 127 -3.71 -7.62 -7.66
C ALA A 127 -2.29 -7.33 -7.15
N ALA A 128 -1.73 -6.23 -7.66
CA ALA A 128 -0.41 -5.76 -7.27
C ALA A 128 -0.53 -4.45 -6.49
N ILE A 129 0.06 -4.42 -5.30
CA ILE A 129 0.10 -3.24 -4.44
C ILE A 129 1.36 -2.44 -4.76
N GLY A 130 1.25 -1.12 -4.72
CA GLY A 130 2.39 -0.23 -4.81
C GLY A 130 2.03 1.23 -4.58
N LYS A 131 2.53 2.10 -5.44
CA LYS A 131 2.46 3.56 -5.28
C LYS A 131 2.07 4.25 -6.58
N ALA A 132 1.23 5.26 -6.50
CA ALA A 132 0.84 6.09 -7.62
C ALA A 132 1.32 7.52 -7.42
N ASN A 133 1.78 8.17 -8.49
CA ASN A 133 1.96 9.62 -8.52
C ASN A 133 0.76 10.25 -9.23
N TRP A 134 -0.09 10.93 -8.46
CA TRP A 134 -1.35 11.48 -8.94
C TRP A 134 -1.16 12.59 -9.99
N GLN A 135 -0.09 13.39 -9.88
CA GLN A 135 0.19 14.49 -10.78
C GLN A 135 0.71 13.98 -12.13
N ARG A 136 1.61 12.99 -12.10
CA ARG A 136 2.23 12.39 -13.29
C ARG A 136 1.34 11.34 -13.96
N LYS A 137 0.26 10.91 -13.31
CA LYS A 137 -0.65 9.85 -13.79
C LYS A 137 0.09 8.54 -14.06
N MET A 138 0.95 8.16 -13.11
CA MET A 138 1.77 6.94 -13.16
C MET A 138 1.53 6.10 -11.92
N VAL A 139 1.54 4.78 -12.07
CA VAL A 139 1.48 3.83 -10.94
C VAL A 139 2.60 2.82 -11.06
N TRP A 140 3.24 2.53 -9.94
CA TRP A 140 4.28 1.53 -9.82
C TRP A 140 3.83 0.42 -8.89
N THR A 141 4.04 -0.82 -9.29
CA THR A 141 3.71 -2.02 -8.53
C THR A 141 4.93 -2.92 -8.44
N CYS A 142 4.90 -3.91 -7.54
CA CYS A 142 5.91 -4.96 -7.54
C CYS A 142 5.41 -6.20 -8.25
N GLU A 143 5.96 -6.48 -9.43
CA GLU A 143 5.66 -7.65 -10.24
C GLU A 143 6.96 -8.39 -10.54
N ASN A 144 6.95 -9.73 -10.46
CA ASN A 144 8.13 -10.56 -10.76
C ASN A 144 9.43 -10.15 -10.02
N ASN A 145 9.30 -9.67 -8.78
CA ASN A 145 10.40 -9.14 -7.96
C ASN A 145 11.10 -7.89 -8.54
N CYS A 146 10.43 -7.15 -9.41
CA CYS A 146 10.88 -5.88 -9.96
C CYS A 146 9.81 -4.79 -9.74
N GLU A 147 10.18 -3.53 -9.92
CA GLU A 147 9.22 -2.43 -10.03
C GLU A 147 8.71 -2.37 -11.47
N SER A 148 7.41 -2.58 -11.67
CA SER A 148 6.72 -2.31 -12.93
C SER A 148 6.11 -0.91 -12.88
N CYS A 149 6.14 -0.19 -14.00
CA CYS A 149 5.53 1.13 -14.14
C CYS A 149 4.42 1.08 -15.18
N HIS A 150 3.25 1.60 -14.83
CA HIS A 150 2.03 1.59 -15.64
C HIS A 150 1.49 3.02 -15.81
N GLN A 151 0.84 3.29 -16.95
CA GLN A 151 0.32 4.61 -17.33
C GLN A 151 -1.06 4.49 -17.98
N ASP A 152 -1.66 5.63 -18.35
CA ASP A 152 -2.90 5.73 -19.13
C ASP A 152 -4.07 4.92 -18.56
N GLU A 153 -4.51 3.88 -19.27
CA GLU A 153 -5.65 3.06 -18.89
C GLU A 153 -5.39 2.26 -17.62
N GLU A 154 -4.18 1.75 -17.44
CA GLU A 154 -3.80 1.02 -16.22
C GLU A 154 -3.80 1.95 -15.01
N PHE A 155 -3.27 3.17 -15.17
CA PHE A 155 -3.38 4.18 -14.11
C PHE A 155 -4.83 4.53 -13.83
N SER A 156 -5.64 4.79 -14.86
CA SER A 156 -7.04 5.21 -14.72
C SER A 156 -7.92 4.18 -14.01
N ASN A 157 -7.57 2.89 -14.16
CA ASN A 157 -8.30 1.77 -13.56
C ASN A 157 -7.73 1.29 -12.22
N CYS A 158 -6.54 1.76 -11.81
CA CYS A 158 -6.01 1.45 -10.49
C CYS A 158 -6.86 2.07 -9.37
N PHE A 159 -6.77 1.48 -8.19
CA PHE A 159 -7.38 2.00 -6.98
C PHE A 159 -6.34 2.80 -6.19
N LEU A 160 -6.77 3.96 -5.70
CA LEU A 160 -6.00 4.85 -4.86
C LEU A 160 -6.64 4.87 -3.46
N LEU A 161 -5.81 4.91 -2.42
CA LEU A 161 -6.32 5.03 -1.06
C LEU A 161 -6.69 6.49 -0.77
N ALA A 162 -7.95 6.72 -0.46
CA ALA A 162 -8.49 8.00 -0.04
C ALA A 162 -8.82 7.99 1.46
N LYS A 163 -9.09 9.18 1.99
CA LYS A 163 -9.56 9.41 3.36
C LYS A 163 -10.74 10.37 3.41
N GLU A 164 -11.59 10.20 4.42
CA GLU A 164 -12.66 11.15 4.78
C GLU A 164 -12.17 12.30 5.68
#